data_AF-A0AA39WLD4-F1
#
_entry.id   AF-A0AA39WLD4-F1
#
_cell.length_a   1.000
_cell.length_b   1.000
_cell.length_c   1.000
_cell.angle_alpha   90.00
_cell.angle_beta   90.00
_cell.angle_gamma   90.00
#
_symmetry.space_group_name_H-M   'P 1'
#
loop_
_entity.id
_entity.type
_entity.pdbx_description
1 polymer ?
#
loop_
_entity_poly.entity_id
_entity_poly.type
_entity_poly.pdbx_seq_one_letter_code
_entity_poly.pdbx_strand_id
1 'polypeptide(L)'
;MATKLTLRNWMFTGPGNDFVCPTWTTSFKCNPTAACASDNATGRQYCCEDQQGMCWNQAATCATDGSTFNCTRGTSSWCCMTNTEICTEIAGQINICWAANPRNVLLDITPNALKSAYSSLTAGRPSASSYTFDPQLLMAATTSPSSSSSTSRVTDAAQSSPTTSSPSTAIQTPTNRGDTGAVNSGTTTPSPNDGGGLGAGAIAGIVVGVLLAIAFGAALAWFLMRKKKRQNDDIAGAGPHEVASTHASDQKYMYAGSSPGYAEAHSSTVEEMPTPVHDYNNHSGVLQVAGGFPAAHQHYYAELPADAQGRAGAVASPQT
;
A
#
# COMPACT_ATOMS: atom_id res chain seq x y z
N MET A 1 -7.36 8.91 28.01
CA MET A 1 -8.10 7.88 27.26
C MET A 1 -7.86 8.15 25.78
N ALA A 2 -7.30 7.20 25.03
CA ALA A 2 -7.06 7.40 23.59
C ALA A 2 -8.40 7.46 22.84
N THR A 3 -8.62 8.52 22.07
CA THR A 3 -9.83 8.65 21.25
C THR A 3 -9.77 7.62 20.13
N LYS A 4 -10.80 6.79 19.99
CA LYS A 4 -10.88 5.79 18.93
C LYS A 4 -10.97 6.48 17.56
N LEU A 5 -10.00 6.22 16.70
CA LEU A 5 -9.91 6.84 15.39
C LEU A 5 -10.96 6.24 14.44
N THR A 6 -11.80 7.09 13.85
CA THR A 6 -12.90 6.65 12.97
C THR A 6 -12.61 7.11 11.54
N LEU A 7 -12.14 6.17 10.73
CA LEU A 7 -11.77 6.37 9.33
C LEU A 7 -12.98 6.32 8.40
N ARG A 8 -13.05 7.27 7.47
CA ARG A 8 -14.12 7.45 6.47
C ARG A 8 -13.53 7.82 5.10
N ASN A 9 -14.39 8.04 4.11
CA ASN A 9 -14.00 8.52 2.77
C ASN A 9 -12.92 7.62 2.13
N TRP A 10 -13.18 6.32 2.13
CA TRP A 10 -12.26 5.31 1.61
C TRP A 10 -12.10 5.44 0.10
N MET A 11 -10.85 5.44 -0.35
CA MET A 11 -10.53 5.49 -1.77
C MET A 11 -9.22 4.77 -2.09
N PHE A 12 -9.16 4.13 -3.24
CA PHE A 12 -7.90 3.72 -3.84
C PHE A 12 -7.26 4.92 -4.52
N THR A 13 -5.94 4.99 -4.49
CA THR A 13 -5.19 5.92 -5.33
C THR A 13 -5.01 5.31 -6.72
N GLY A 14 -4.88 6.17 -7.73
CA GLY A 14 -4.73 5.74 -9.12
C GLY A 14 -3.41 6.16 -9.73
N PRO A 15 -3.12 5.67 -10.95
CA PRO A 15 -1.92 6.09 -11.68
C PRO A 15 -1.97 7.58 -12.05
N GLY A 16 -3.16 8.20 -12.11
CA GLY A 16 -3.31 9.62 -12.45
C GLY A 16 -2.69 10.60 -11.43
N ASN A 17 -2.31 10.14 -10.24
CA ASN A 17 -1.63 10.95 -9.24
C ASN A 17 -0.46 10.22 -8.54
N ASP A 18 0.22 9.32 -9.27
CA ASP A 18 1.36 8.55 -8.76
C ASP A 18 1.08 7.78 -7.46
N PHE A 19 -0.17 7.36 -7.26
CA PHE A 19 -0.64 6.64 -6.08
C PHE A 19 -0.56 7.45 -4.78
N VAL A 20 -0.67 8.78 -4.84
CA VAL A 20 -0.59 9.67 -3.67
C VAL A 20 -2.00 9.94 -3.11
N CYS A 21 -2.18 9.99 -1.79
CA CYS A 21 -3.48 10.38 -1.22
C CYS A 21 -3.78 11.88 -1.50
N PRO A 22 -5.03 12.31 -1.77
CA PRO A 22 -5.31 13.66 -2.27
C PRO A 22 -4.83 14.85 -1.42
N THR A 23 -4.63 14.68 -0.11
CA THR A 23 -4.13 15.77 0.77
C THR A 23 -2.65 15.65 1.09
N TRP A 24 -1.96 14.66 0.53
CA TRP A 24 -0.53 14.46 0.73
C TRP A 24 0.24 15.32 -0.26
N THR A 25 1.16 16.15 0.26
CA THR A 25 1.98 17.08 -0.53
C THR A 25 3.34 16.51 -0.92
N THR A 26 3.64 15.29 -0.52
CA THR A 26 4.96 14.67 -0.65
C THR A 26 4.87 13.35 -1.42
N SER A 27 6.03 12.74 -1.66
CA SER A 27 6.19 11.53 -2.48
C SER A 27 5.79 10.21 -1.80
N PHE A 28 5.08 10.22 -0.66
CA PHE A 28 4.60 8.96 -0.07
C PHE A 28 3.49 8.38 -0.93
N LYS A 29 3.64 7.11 -1.30
CA LYS A 29 2.71 6.39 -2.15
C LYS A 29 1.88 5.44 -1.31
N CYS A 30 0.57 5.45 -1.54
CA CYS A 30 -0.39 4.49 -1.01
C CYS A 30 -0.78 3.53 -2.13
N ASN A 31 0.13 2.61 -2.45
CA ASN A 31 -0.05 1.70 -3.57
C ASN A 31 -1.22 0.72 -3.31
N PRO A 32 -2.07 0.43 -4.32
CA PRO A 32 -3.04 -0.65 -4.26
C PRO A 32 -2.33 -1.98 -3.90
N THR A 33 -2.83 -2.84 -3.01
CA THR A 33 -4.16 -3.02 -2.38
C THR A 33 -4.48 -2.13 -1.18
N ALA A 34 -3.61 -1.18 -0.81
CA ALA A 34 -3.89 -0.22 0.23
C ALA A 34 -4.93 0.82 -0.21
N ALA A 35 -5.59 1.47 0.75
CA ALA A 35 -6.54 2.53 0.48
C ALA A 35 -6.30 3.75 1.39
N CYS A 36 -6.52 4.94 0.85
CA CYS A 36 -6.57 6.16 1.63
C CYS A 36 -7.90 6.25 2.37
N ALA A 37 -7.86 6.66 3.62
CA ALA A 37 -9.03 7.00 4.43
C ALA A 37 -8.76 8.27 5.23
N SER A 38 -9.80 9.04 5.55
CA SER A 38 -9.70 10.27 6.33
C SER A 38 -10.27 10.06 7.73
N ASP A 39 -9.57 10.55 8.74
CA ASP A 39 -10.12 10.67 10.08
C ASP A 39 -11.22 11.75 10.10
N ASN A 40 -12.38 11.42 10.67
CA ASN A 40 -13.52 12.30 10.72
C ASN A 40 -13.34 13.50 11.66
N ALA A 41 -12.51 13.36 12.71
CA ALA A 41 -12.31 14.42 13.68
C ALA A 41 -11.32 15.47 13.18
N THR A 42 -10.21 15.03 12.59
CA THR A 42 -9.10 15.90 12.20
C THR A 42 -9.01 16.17 10.70
N GLY A 43 -9.73 15.42 9.87
CA GLY A 43 -9.58 15.45 8.40
C GLY A 43 -8.26 14.83 7.91
N ARG A 44 -7.47 14.25 8.80
CA ARG A 44 -6.15 13.69 8.50
C ARG A 44 -6.27 12.42 7.68
N GLN A 45 -5.51 12.32 6.59
CA GLN A 45 -5.53 11.16 5.70
C GLN A 45 -4.53 10.09 6.12
N TYR A 46 -4.92 8.83 6.06
CA TYR A 46 -4.11 7.67 6.34
C TYR A 46 -4.12 6.73 5.13
N CYS A 47 -2.99 6.12 4.83
CA CYS A 47 -2.91 4.95 3.97
C CYS A 47 -3.05 3.69 4.83
N CYS A 48 -4.07 2.89 4.57
CA CYS A 48 -4.35 1.65 5.30
C CYS A 48 -4.02 0.44 4.43
N GLU A 49 -3.16 -0.43 4.95
CA GLU A 49 -2.76 -1.67 4.28
C GLU A 49 -3.69 -2.83 4.68
N ASP A 50 -3.88 -3.78 3.77
CA ASP A 50 -4.77 -4.94 3.95
C ASP A 50 -4.11 -6.10 4.72
N GLN A 51 -2.78 -6.21 4.69
CA GLN A 51 -2.07 -7.36 5.27
C GLN A 51 -1.72 -7.18 6.75
N GLN A 52 -1.32 -5.96 7.14
CA GLN A 52 -0.78 -5.71 8.48
C GLN A 52 -1.79 -4.99 9.39
N GLY A 53 -2.93 -4.57 8.86
CA GLY A 53 -3.93 -3.85 9.63
C GLY A 53 -3.54 -2.43 9.99
N MET A 54 -2.33 -2.00 9.63
CA MET A 54 -1.81 -0.70 9.98
C MET A 54 -2.32 0.37 9.01
N CYS A 55 -2.71 1.49 9.60
CA CYS A 55 -2.98 2.73 8.89
C CYS A 55 -1.89 3.72 9.25
N TRP A 56 -1.23 4.30 8.26
CA TRP A 56 -0.11 5.21 8.47
C TRP A 56 -0.31 6.52 7.72
N ASN A 57 0.33 7.57 8.22
CA ASN A 57 0.35 8.89 7.61
C ASN A 57 1.75 9.48 7.69
N GLN A 58 1.96 10.57 6.96
CA GLN A 58 3.17 11.37 7.01
C GLN A 58 3.27 12.14 8.33
N ALA A 59 4.49 12.52 8.67
CA ALA A 59 4.75 13.44 9.77
C ALA A 59 3.90 14.70 9.67
N ALA A 60 3.36 15.11 10.82
CA ALA A 60 2.75 16.43 10.98
C ALA A 60 3.85 17.50 11.10
N THR A 61 3.47 18.75 10.85
CA THR A 61 4.26 19.89 11.33
C THR A 61 4.26 19.88 12.86
N CYS A 62 5.44 19.94 13.46
CA CYS A 62 5.58 20.01 14.92
C CYS A 62 4.91 21.27 15.47
N ALA A 63 3.98 21.09 16.41
CA ALA A 63 3.27 22.15 17.10
C ALA A 63 3.68 22.22 18.57
N THR A 64 3.68 23.43 19.14
CA THR A 64 4.05 23.71 20.54
C THR A 64 2.86 23.67 21.50
N ASP A 65 1.64 23.51 20.98
CA ASP A 65 0.38 23.48 21.74
C ASP A 65 0.06 22.10 22.35
N GLY A 66 0.95 21.11 22.16
CA GLY A 66 0.77 19.74 22.62
C GLY A 66 -0.10 18.87 21.70
N SER A 67 -0.59 19.40 20.57
CA SER A 67 -1.34 18.62 19.57
C SER A 67 -0.47 17.60 18.84
N THR A 68 0.86 17.76 18.89
CA THR A 68 1.83 16.81 18.36
C THR A 68 2.88 16.42 19.40
N PHE A 69 3.50 15.26 19.21
CA PHE A 69 4.65 14.80 19.98
C PHE A 69 5.80 14.42 19.04
N ASN A 70 7.04 14.50 19.56
CA ASN A 70 8.25 14.28 18.79
C ASN A 70 8.63 12.79 18.73
N CYS A 71 8.83 12.30 17.52
CA CYS A 71 9.39 11.00 17.20
C CYS A 71 10.84 11.16 16.76
N THR A 72 11.75 10.41 17.39
CA THR A 72 13.19 10.50 17.10
C THR A 72 13.76 9.15 16.71
N ARG A 73 14.57 9.11 15.64
CA ARG A 73 15.34 7.93 15.26
C ARG A 73 16.71 8.33 14.72
N GLY A 74 17.75 8.00 15.47
CA GLY A 74 19.12 8.47 15.17
C GLY A 74 19.17 9.99 15.21
N THR A 75 19.57 10.61 14.10
CA THR A 75 19.64 12.07 13.95
C THR A 75 18.38 12.70 13.34
N SER A 76 17.40 11.89 12.95
CA SER A 76 16.14 12.36 12.36
C SER A 76 15.07 12.55 13.43
N SER A 77 14.34 13.65 13.36
CA SER A 77 13.18 13.94 14.21
C SER A 77 11.98 14.37 13.35
N TRP A 78 10.80 13.93 13.74
CA TRP A 78 9.53 14.26 13.07
C TRP A 78 8.39 14.25 14.09
N CYS A 79 7.25 14.84 13.77
CA CYS A 79 6.14 14.91 14.72
C CYS A 79 4.93 14.09 14.28
N CYS A 80 4.29 13.45 15.25
CA CYS A 80 3.04 12.73 15.09
C CYS A 80 1.96 13.35 15.98
N MET A 81 0.69 13.14 15.64
CA MET A 81 -0.44 13.71 16.37
C MET A 81 -0.62 13.03 17.74
N THR A 82 -0.69 13.83 18.79
CA THR A 82 -0.88 13.34 20.16
C THR A 82 -2.23 12.63 20.29
N ASN A 83 -2.26 11.52 21.04
CA ASN A 83 -3.42 10.67 21.32
C ASN A 83 -3.99 9.85 20.15
N THR A 84 -3.66 10.17 18.90
CA THR A 84 -4.18 9.46 17.71
C THR A 84 -3.11 8.67 16.97
N GLU A 85 -1.84 8.99 17.16
CA GLU A 85 -0.73 8.37 16.45
C GLU A 85 0.38 7.86 17.38
N ILE A 86 1.18 6.94 16.85
CA ILE A 86 2.43 6.43 17.42
C ILE A 86 3.55 6.55 16.37
N CYS A 87 4.80 6.65 16.81
CA CYS A 87 5.94 6.63 15.91
C CYS A 87 6.04 5.28 15.19
N THR A 88 6.48 5.27 13.92
CA THR A 88 6.81 3.99 13.25
C THR A 88 7.90 3.24 14.01
N GLU A 89 7.70 1.94 14.22
CA GLU A 89 8.69 1.08 14.88
C GLU A 89 9.67 0.46 13.86
N ILE A 90 9.33 0.46 12.57
CA ILE A 90 10.13 -0.19 11.51
C ILE A 90 11.46 0.53 11.29
N ALA A 91 12.56 -0.24 11.37
CA ALA A 91 13.90 0.25 11.11
C ALA A 91 14.06 0.87 9.73
N GLY A 92 14.62 2.09 9.70
CA GLY A 92 14.84 2.85 8.47
C GLY A 92 13.64 3.67 8.00
N GLN A 93 12.46 3.52 8.60
CA GLN A 93 11.33 4.42 8.34
C GLN A 93 11.47 5.69 9.18
N ILE A 94 11.38 6.84 8.51
CA ILE A 94 11.35 8.18 9.10
C ILE A 94 10.17 8.95 8.50
N ASN A 95 9.69 9.98 9.19
CA ASN A 95 8.56 10.80 8.76
C ASN A 95 7.24 10.02 8.57
N ILE A 96 7.08 8.89 9.27
CA ILE A 96 5.86 8.06 9.24
C ILE A 96 5.29 7.98 10.65
N CYS A 97 3.99 8.17 10.74
CA CYS A 97 3.18 8.07 11.96
C CYS A 97 2.12 6.98 11.74
N TRP A 98 2.05 6.00 12.62
CA TRP A 98 0.98 4.99 12.59
C TRP A 98 -0.20 5.46 13.40
N ALA A 99 -1.41 5.18 12.96
CA ALA A 99 -2.59 5.35 13.79
C ALA A 99 -2.46 4.43 15.01
N ALA A 100 -2.68 4.95 16.22
CA ALA A 100 -2.50 4.20 17.46
C ALA A 100 -3.57 3.11 17.66
N ASN A 101 -4.79 3.36 17.19
CA ASN A 101 -5.93 2.45 17.31
C ASN A 101 -6.88 2.55 16.10
N PRO A 102 -6.41 2.24 14.88
CA PRO A 102 -7.27 2.31 13.71
C PRO A 102 -8.26 1.15 13.75
N ARG A 103 -9.56 1.43 13.62
CA ARG A 103 -10.48 0.39 13.13
C ARG A 103 -10.26 0.26 11.63
N ASN A 104 -9.25 -0.52 11.24
CA ASN A 104 -8.96 -0.78 9.83
C ASN A 104 -9.99 -1.80 9.28
N VAL A 105 -11.06 -1.28 8.69
CA VAL A 105 -12.13 -2.10 8.10
C VAL A 105 -11.67 -2.89 6.87
N LEU A 106 -10.47 -2.61 6.32
CA LEU A 106 -9.93 -3.41 5.23
C LEU A 106 -9.57 -4.82 5.68
N LEU A 107 -9.28 -5.03 6.96
CA LEU A 107 -9.03 -6.38 7.52
C LEU A 107 -10.26 -7.28 7.48
N ASP A 108 -11.45 -6.68 7.49
CA ASP A 108 -12.72 -7.41 7.40
C ASP A 108 -13.09 -7.77 5.94
N ILE A 109 -12.34 -7.24 4.95
CA ILE A 109 -12.55 -7.48 3.53
C ILE A 109 -11.47 -8.43 3.01
N THR A 110 -11.87 -9.48 2.29
CA THR A 110 -10.87 -10.40 1.71
C THR A 110 -9.96 -9.65 0.71
N PRO A 111 -8.63 -9.92 0.71
CA PRO A 111 -7.69 -9.27 -0.22
C PRO A 111 -8.09 -9.41 -1.70
N ASN A 112 -8.71 -10.54 -2.06
CA ASN A 112 -9.22 -10.78 -3.41
C ASN A 112 -10.38 -9.83 -3.77
N ALA A 113 -11.32 -9.59 -2.86
CA ALA A 113 -12.41 -8.65 -3.12
C ALA A 113 -11.91 -7.20 -3.26
N LEU A 114 -10.96 -6.80 -2.42
CA LEU A 114 -10.25 -5.51 -2.52
C LEU A 114 -9.56 -5.35 -3.88
N LYS A 115 -8.78 -6.35 -4.30
CA LYS A 115 -8.09 -6.37 -5.59
C LYS A 115 -9.07 -6.33 -6.77
N SER A 116 -10.12 -7.15 -6.73
CA SER A 116 -11.16 -7.18 -7.77
C SER A 116 -11.88 -5.84 -7.89
N ALA A 117 -12.22 -5.20 -6.77
CA ALA A 117 -12.84 -3.88 -6.76
C ALA A 117 -11.91 -2.83 -7.39
N TYR A 118 -10.62 -2.81 -6.98
CA TYR A 118 -9.63 -1.91 -7.56
C TYR A 118 -9.47 -2.12 -9.08
N SER A 119 -9.32 -3.38 -9.53
CA SER A 119 -9.20 -3.70 -10.95
C SER A 119 -10.43 -3.29 -11.76
N SER A 120 -11.63 -3.51 -11.23
CA SER A 120 -12.88 -3.10 -11.88
C SER A 120 -12.98 -1.58 -12.03
N LEU A 121 -12.68 -0.83 -10.95
CA LEU A 121 -12.70 0.63 -10.95
C LEU A 121 -11.65 1.24 -11.89
N THR A 122 -10.44 0.68 -11.89
CA THR A 122 -9.35 1.12 -12.76
C THR A 122 -9.63 0.85 -14.23
N ALA A 123 -10.23 -0.31 -14.55
CA ALA A 123 -10.63 -0.63 -15.91
C ALA A 123 -11.68 0.34 -16.46
N GLY A 124 -12.61 0.80 -15.62
CA GLY A 124 -13.63 1.77 -16.03
C GLY A 124 -13.10 3.19 -16.23
N ARG A 125 -12.05 3.59 -15.51
CA ARG A 125 -11.52 4.97 -15.51
C ARG A 125 -9.99 5.02 -15.34
N PRO A 126 -9.20 4.53 -16.31
CA PRO A 126 -7.76 4.29 -16.14
C PRO A 126 -6.93 5.54 -15.84
N SER A 127 -7.44 6.74 -16.18
CA SER A 127 -6.79 8.02 -15.92
C SER A 127 -7.20 8.69 -14.61
N ALA A 128 -8.09 8.08 -13.81
CA ALA A 128 -8.50 8.68 -12.55
C ALA A 128 -7.35 8.67 -11.53
N SER A 129 -7.25 9.78 -10.79
CA SER A 129 -6.32 9.93 -9.66
C SER A 129 -6.79 9.17 -8.41
N SER A 130 -8.09 8.93 -8.28
CA SER A 130 -8.66 8.24 -7.11
C SER A 130 -9.95 7.52 -7.45
N TYR A 131 -10.19 6.41 -6.76
CA TYR A 131 -11.40 5.60 -6.89
C TYR A 131 -12.04 5.41 -5.52
N THR A 132 -13.11 6.14 -5.25
CA THR A 132 -13.86 6.01 -4.00
C THR A 132 -14.61 4.68 -3.96
N PHE A 133 -14.66 4.06 -2.79
CA PHE A 133 -15.47 2.86 -2.57
C PHE A 133 -16.06 2.86 -1.17
N ASP A 134 -17.13 2.09 -0.98
CA ASP A 134 -17.72 1.87 0.34
C ASP A 134 -17.27 0.49 0.87
N PRO A 135 -16.44 0.43 1.93
CA PRO A 135 -16.01 -0.83 2.51
C PRO A 135 -17.19 -1.67 3.03
N GLN A 136 -18.30 -1.05 3.45
CA GLN A 136 -19.48 -1.77 3.92
C GLN A 136 -20.14 -2.58 2.79
N LEU A 137 -20.22 -2.00 1.59
CA LEU A 137 -20.74 -2.71 0.42
C LEU A 137 -19.82 -3.85 -0.02
N LEU A 138 -18.50 -3.66 0.08
CA LEU A 138 -17.53 -4.74 -0.20
C LEU A 138 -17.63 -5.87 0.82
N MET A 139 -17.73 -5.56 2.12
CA MET A 139 -17.92 -6.56 3.17
C MET A 139 -19.23 -7.34 2.99
N ALA A 140 -20.33 -6.64 2.66
CA ALA A 140 -21.61 -7.27 2.35
C ALA A 140 -21.52 -8.21 1.13
N ALA A 141 -20.78 -7.81 0.09
CA ALA A 141 -20.54 -8.65 -1.08
C ALA A 141 -19.69 -9.90 -0.76
N THR A 142 -18.76 -9.81 0.20
CA THR A 142 -17.93 -10.96 0.61
C THR A 142 -18.61 -11.91 1.59
N THR A 143 -19.58 -11.42 2.38
CA THR A 143 -20.30 -12.22 3.38
C THR A 143 -21.53 -12.91 2.80
N SER A 144 -22.03 -12.47 1.65
CA SER A 144 -23.11 -13.15 0.94
C SER A 144 -22.58 -14.51 0.46
N PRO A 145 -23.05 -15.64 1.03
CA PRO A 145 -22.58 -16.96 0.61
C PRO A 145 -22.94 -17.13 -0.86
N SER A 146 -21.93 -17.38 -1.69
CA SER A 146 -22.05 -17.64 -3.14
C SER A 146 -23.02 -18.79 -3.41
N SER A 147 -24.32 -18.49 -3.39
CA SER A 147 -25.44 -19.39 -3.61
C SER A 147 -26.02 -19.09 -4.98
N SER A 148 -25.17 -19.06 -6.01
CA SER A 148 -25.64 -18.89 -7.38
C SER A 148 -24.66 -19.47 -8.38
N SER A 149 -24.67 -20.81 -8.43
CA SER A 149 -24.59 -21.55 -9.68
C SER A 149 -25.75 -21.14 -10.60
N SER A 150 -25.68 -19.96 -11.21
CA SER A 150 -26.57 -19.61 -12.32
C SER A 150 -26.01 -20.18 -13.60
N THR A 151 -26.40 -21.41 -13.89
CA THR A 151 -26.33 -22.03 -15.21
C THR A 151 -27.14 -21.15 -16.17
N SER A 152 -26.47 -20.25 -16.89
CA SER A 152 -27.09 -19.54 -18.02
C SER A 152 -27.36 -20.52 -19.15
N ARG A 153 -28.56 -21.11 -19.15
CA ARG A 153 -29.13 -21.70 -20.37
C ARG A 153 -29.56 -20.55 -21.28
N VAL A 154 -28.74 -20.29 -22.28
CA VAL A 154 -29.13 -19.51 -23.46
C VAL A 154 -30.27 -20.27 -24.13
N THR A 155 -31.48 -19.71 -24.08
CA THR A 155 -32.56 -20.09 -25.01
C THR A 155 -32.71 -18.94 -25.98
N ASP A 156 -32.26 -19.18 -27.21
CA ASP A 156 -32.61 -18.40 -28.39
C ASP A 156 -34.13 -18.30 -28.49
N ALA A 157 -34.66 -17.07 -28.43
CA ALA A 157 -36.00 -16.75 -28.88
C ALA A 157 -35.97 -15.39 -29.56
N ALA A 158 -35.88 -15.43 -30.89
CA ALA A 158 -36.11 -14.30 -31.76
C ALA A 158 -37.55 -13.80 -31.61
N GLN A 159 -37.79 -12.53 -31.25
CA GLN A 159 -39.05 -11.86 -31.58
C GLN A 159 -39.00 -10.32 -31.49
N SER A 160 -39.00 -9.71 -32.68
CA SER A 160 -39.74 -8.54 -33.14
C SER A 160 -39.73 -7.19 -32.39
N SER A 161 -39.31 -6.18 -33.15
CA SER A 161 -39.51 -4.73 -32.97
C SER A 161 -40.96 -4.33 -32.69
N PRO A 162 -41.15 -3.19 -32.02
CA PRO A 162 -41.89 -2.13 -32.70
C PRO A 162 -41.23 -0.75 -32.59
N THR A 163 -41.22 -0.07 -33.74
CA THR A 163 -41.06 1.37 -33.93
C THR A 163 -42.17 2.13 -33.22
N THR A 164 -41.85 3.18 -32.46
CA THR A 164 -42.82 4.21 -32.09
C THR A 164 -42.17 5.58 -32.09
N SER A 165 -42.55 6.35 -33.10
CA SER A 165 -42.26 7.75 -33.32
C SER A 165 -42.99 8.63 -32.31
N SER A 166 -42.38 9.72 -31.87
CA SER A 166 -43.11 10.84 -31.26
C SER A 166 -42.38 12.18 -31.47
N PRO A 167 -43.13 13.31 -31.50
CA PRO A 167 -42.86 14.44 -32.38
C PRO A 167 -42.09 15.60 -31.74
N SER A 168 -41.37 16.33 -32.60
CA SER A 168 -40.75 17.63 -32.33
C SER A 168 -41.77 18.68 -31.92
N THR A 169 -41.49 19.39 -30.83
CA THR A 169 -42.10 20.70 -30.54
C THR A 169 -41.03 21.77 -30.71
N ALA A 170 -41.28 22.68 -31.65
CA ALA A 170 -40.46 23.84 -31.97
C ALA A 170 -40.82 25.03 -31.08
N ILE A 171 -39.84 25.68 -30.45
CA ILE A 171 -39.99 27.07 -29.96
C ILE A 171 -38.67 27.84 -30.18
N GLN A 172 -38.71 28.64 -31.25
CA GLN A 172 -38.22 30.00 -31.50
C GLN A 172 -37.01 30.60 -30.74
N THR A 173 -36.11 31.12 -31.59
CA THR A 173 -35.06 32.15 -31.48
C THR A 173 -35.53 33.49 -30.86
N PRO A 174 -34.63 34.36 -30.33
CA PRO A 174 -33.79 35.24 -31.19
C PRO A 174 -32.33 35.40 -30.69
N THR A 175 -31.36 35.29 -31.60
CA THR A 175 -30.57 36.42 -32.17
C THR A 175 -29.66 37.13 -31.16
N ASN A 176 -28.36 36.82 -31.23
CA ASN A 176 -27.36 37.88 -31.18
C ASN A 176 -26.14 37.57 -32.05
N ARG A 177 -25.65 38.65 -32.64
CA ARG A 177 -24.86 38.79 -33.86
C ARG A 177 -23.45 39.28 -33.51
N GLY A 178 -22.46 38.83 -34.27
CA GLY A 178 -21.06 39.27 -34.20
C GLY A 178 -20.18 38.12 -33.69
N ASP A 179 -19.11 37.70 -34.34
CA ASP A 179 -18.19 38.45 -35.19
C ASP A 179 -17.51 37.50 -36.18
N THR A 180 -17.21 38.08 -37.33
CA THR A 180 -16.48 37.62 -38.50
C THR A 180 -15.09 37.04 -38.17
N GLY A 181 -14.72 35.93 -38.81
CA GLY A 181 -13.33 35.45 -38.71
C GLY A 181 -13.02 34.17 -39.50
N ALA A 182 -12.74 34.35 -40.79
CA ALA A 182 -11.87 33.51 -41.64
C ALA A 182 -12.17 32.01 -41.82
N VAL A 183 -12.67 31.72 -43.02
CA VAL A 183 -12.64 30.44 -43.72
C VAL A 183 -11.21 29.89 -43.80
N ASN A 184 -11.02 28.64 -43.38
CA ASN A 184 -9.94 27.79 -43.91
C ASN A 184 -10.49 26.37 -44.11
N SER A 185 -10.86 26.06 -45.36
CA SER A 185 -11.26 24.72 -45.80
C SER A 185 -10.06 23.80 -45.81
N GLY A 186 -9.98 22.91 -44.82
CA GLY A 186 -9.06 21.78 -44.80
C GLY A 186 -9.85 20.47 -44.84
N THR A 187 -9.83 19.80 -45.98
CA THR A 187 -10.36 18.44 -46.21
C THR A 187 -9.74 17.48 -45.19
N THR A 188 -10.52 17.04 -44.20
CA THR A 188 -10.08 16.07 -43.19
C THR A 188 -10.50 14.67 -43.63
N THR A 189 -9.51 13.95 -44.17
CA THR A 189 -9.50 12.50 -44.38
C THR A 189 -9.83 11.77 -43.07
N PRO A 190 -10.64 10.69 -43.08
CA PRO A 190 -10.96 9.94 -41.88
C PRO A 190 -9.69 9.36 -41.25
N SER A 191 -9.43 9.71 -39.99
CA SER A 191 -8.35 9.13 -39.19
C SER A 191 -8.65 7.66 -38.89
N PRO A 192 -7.72 6.72 -39.19
CA PRO A 192 -7.82 5.36 -38.71
C PRO A 192 -7.63 5.37 -37.18
N ASN A 193 -8.48 4.61 -36.49
CA ASN A 193 -8.36 4.37 -35.05
C ASN A 193 -7.15 3.46 -34.80
N ASP A 194 -5.97 4.06 -34.60
CA ASP A 194 -4.75 3.36 -34.25
C ASP A 194 -4.76 2.94 -32.77
N GLY A 195 -5.27 1.74 -32.51
CA GLY A 195 -4.99 1.00 -31.27
C GLY A 195 -3.51 0.60 -31.25
N GLY A 196 -2.65 1.52 -30.79
CA GLY A 196 -1.21 1.37 -30.72
C GLY A 196 -0.75 0.34 -29.69
N GLY A 197 -0.92 -0.95 -29.98
CA GLY A 197 -0.16 -2.01 -29.32
C GLY A 197 1.31 -1.90 -29.71
N LEU A 198 2.20 -1.84 -28.72
CA LEU A 198 3.64 -1.84 -28.94
C LEU A 198 4.01 -3.03 -29.83
N GLY A 199 4.47 -2.76 -31.05
CA GLY A 199 4.75 -3.79 -32.04
C GLY A 199 5.65 -4.87 -31.45
N ALA A 200 5.40 -6.14 -31.79
CA ALA A 200 6.07 -7.30 -31.21
C ALA A 200 7.61 -7.20 -31.18
N GLY A 201 8.21 -6.42 -32.11
CA GLY A 201 9.64 -6.12 -32.13
C GLY A 201 10.15 -5.33 -30.92
N ALA A 202 9.35 -4.43 -30.33
CA ALA A 202 9.74 -3.66 -29.15
C ALA A 202 9.82 -4.55 -27.90
N ILE A 203 8.89 -5.49 -27.78
CA ILE A 203 8.83 -6.42 -26.64
C ILE A 203 10.03 -7.39 -26.69
N ALA A 204 10.41 -7.87 -27.87
CA ALA A 204 11.57 -8.76 -28.02
C ALA A 204 12.90 -8.10 -27.61
N GLY A 205 13.07 -6.80 -27.87
CA GLY A 205 14.29 -6.07 -27.52
C GLY A 205 14.55 -5.97 -26.01
N ILE A 206 13.49 -5.78 -25.21
CA ILE A 206 13.62 -5.62 -23.75
C ILE A 206 14.07 -6.91 -23.09
N VAL A 207 13.54 -8.07 -23.52
CA VAL A 207 13.87 -9.37 -22.92
C VAL A 207 15.35 -9.69 -23.09
N VAL A 208 15.91 -9.46 -24.29
CA VAL A 208 17.34 -9.69 -24.56
C VAL A 208 18.22 -8.74 -23.74
N GLY A 209 17.80 -7.47 -23.60
CA GLY A 209 18.52 -6.48 -22.80
C GLY A 209 18.60 -6.86 -21.31
N VAL A 210 17.51 -7.36 -20.72
CA VAL A 210 17.47 -7.77 -19.31
C VAL A 210 18.35 -8.98 -19.06
N LEU A 211 18.37 -9.97 -19.97
CA LEU A 211 19.23 -11.16 -19.82
C LEU A 211 20.71 -10.79 -19.83
N LEU A 212 21.13 -9.87 -20.71
CA LEU A 212 22.52 -9.39 -20.75
C LEU A 212 22.87 -8.58 -19.49
N ALA A 213 21.96 -7.71 -19.01
CA ALA A 213 22.18 -6.92 -17.81
C ALA A 213 22.33 -7.78 -16.54
N ILE A 214 21.53 -8.84 -16.39
CA ILE A 214 21.63 -9.77 -15.26
C ILE A 214 22.96 -10.54 -15.30
N ALA A 215 23.34 -11.06 -16.48
CA ALA A 215 24.61 -11.77 -16.63
C ALA A 215 25.82 -10.87 -16.29
N PHE A 216 25.81 -9.62 -16.76
CA PHE A 216 26.86 -8.65 -16.46
C PHE A 216 26.87 -8.25 -14.97
N GLY A 217 25.70 -8.03 -14.37
CA GLY A 217 25.57 -7.69 -12.95
C GLY A 217 26.08 -8.79 -12.03
N ALA A 218 25.74 -10.05 -12.32
CA ALA A 218 26.23 -11.20 -11.56
C ALA A 218 27.75 -11.37 -11.69
N ALA A 219 28.30 -11.20 -12.90
CA ALA A 219 29.74 -11.25 -13.13
C ALA A 219 30.49 -10.14 -12.37
N LEU A 220 29.94 -8.91 -12.36
CA LEU A 220 30.53 -7.78 -11.64
C LEU A 220 30.51 -7.99 -10.12
N ALA A 221 29.38 -8.43 -9.58
CA ALA A 221 29.23 -8.71 -8.15
C ALA A 221 30.21 -9.82 -7.70
N TRP A 222 30.30 -10.91 -8.48
CA TRP A 222 31.24 -11.99 -8.19
C TRP A 222 32.70 -11.52 -8.24
N PHE A 223 33.06 -10.69 -9.22
CA PHE A 223 34.41 -10.15 -9.35
C PHE A 223 34.80 -9.26 -8.16
N LEU A 224 33.87 -8.42 -7.68
CA LEU A 224 34.10 -7.57 -6.50
C LEU A 224 34.20 -8.38 -5.20
N MET A 225 33.37 -9.41 -5.03
CA MET A 225 33.45 -10.31 -3.87
C MET A 225 34.77 -11.09 -3.85
N ARG A 226 35.27 -11.50 -5.03
CA ARG A 226 36.57 -12.20 -5.14
C ARG A 226 37.75 -11.31 -4.76
N LYS A 227 37.68 -10.00 -5.04
CA LYS A 227 38.73 -9.04 -4.67
C LYS A 227 38.73 -8.75 -3.16
N LYS A 228 37.55 -8.65 -2.54
CA LYS A 228 37.41 -8.36 -1.10
C LYS A 228 37.87 -9.51 -0.19
N LYS A 229 37.73 -10.76 -0.64
CA LYS A 229 38.11 -11.94 0.19
C LYS A 229 39.61 -12.02 0.51
N ARG A 230 40.48 -11.31 -0.22
CA ARG A 230 41.94 -11.32 0.03
C ARG A 230 42.41 -10.36 1.12
N GLN A 231 41.54 -9.53 1.68
CA GLN A 231 41.91 -8.51 2.68
C GLN A 231 41.43 -8.82 4.10
N ASN A 232 40.72 -9.93 4.30
CA ASN A 232 40.17 -10.30 5.61
C ASN A 232 41.00 -11.33 6.38
N ASP A 233 42.09 -11.86 5.80
CA ASP A 233 42.94 -12.85 6.48
C ASP A 233 44.04 -12.21 7.36
N ASP A 234 44.20 -10.88 7.34
CA ASP A 234 45.21 -10.15 8.13
C ASP A 234 44.67 -9.53 9.44
N ILE A 235 43.39 -9.69 9.78
CA ILE A 235 42.78 -9.20 11.04
C ILE A 235 42.14 -10.34 11.85
N ALA A 236 42.82 -11.48 11.92
CA ALA A 236 42.44 -12.61 12.79
C ALA A 236 43.64 -13.15 13.59
N GLY A 237 44.54 -12.25 14.02
CA GLY A 237 45.75 -12.57 14.76
C GLY A 237 45.95 -11.69 16.01
N ALA A 238 44.94 -11.54 16.85
CA ALA A 238 45.11 -11.02 18.21
C ALA A 238 44.29 -11.89 19.16
N GLY A 239 44.97 -12.87 19.77
CA GLY A 239 44.38 -13.82 20.72
C GLY A 239 43.97 -13.18 22.05
N PRO A 240 43.28 -13.94 22.91
CA PRO A 240 42.87 -13.48 24.24
C PRO A 240 44.09 -13.55 25.17
N HIS A 241 44.76 -12.42 25.38
CA HIS A 241 45.69 -12.29 26.50
C HIS A 241 44.92 -11.84 27.75
N GLU A 242 44.57 -12.85 28.54
CA GLU A 242 44.44 -12.78 29.98
C GLU A 242 45.76 -12.25 30.57
N VAL A 243 45.73 -11.10 31.24
CA VAL A 243 46.71 -10.71 32.27
C VAL A 243 46.07 -9.79 33.30
N ALA A 244 46.06 -10.31 34.52
CA ALA A 244 45.90 -9.55 35.74
C ALA A 244 47.10 -8.62 36.00
N SER A 245 46.89 -7.69 36.95
CA SER A 245 47.88 -6.98 37.77
C SER A 245 48.44 -5.63 37.28
N THR A 246 48.01 -4.60 38.02
CA THR A 246 48.85 -3.65 38.81
C THR A 246 49.93 -2.84 38.09
N HIS A 247 49.74 -1.51 38.02
CA HIS A 247 50.72 -0.43 38.27
C HIS A 247 50.05 0.91 37.86
N ALA A 248 49.65 1.80 38.77
CA ALA A 248 50.48 2.78 39.47
C ALA A 248 51.35 3.64 38.53
N SER A 249 50.83 4.79 38.07
CA SER A 249 51.51 6.10 38.13
C SER A 249 50.69 7.21 37.46
N ASP A 250 50.37 8.21 38.27
CA ASP A 250 50.67 9.62 38.01
C ASP A 250 50.05 10.30 36.76
N GLN A 251 48.82 10.81 36.92
CA GLN A 251 48.44 12.07 36.27
C GLN A 251 47.83 13.05 37.29
N LYS A 252 48.77 13.74 37.93
CA LYS A 252 48.68 15.12 38.40
C LYS A 252 48.17 16.03 37.27
N TYR A 253 47.09 16.77 37.48
CA TYR A 253 46.97 18.24 37.36
C TYR A 253 45.49 18.70 37.28
N MET A 254 45.09 19.36 38.37
CA MET A 254 44.26 20.57 38.48
C MET A 254 42.78 20.53 38.07
N TYR A 255 41.93 20.17 39.05
CA TYR A 255 40.58 20.69 39.20
C TYR A 255 40.62 21.78 40.27
N ALA A 256 40.18 23.00 39.95
CA ALA A 256 40.08 24.11 40.89
C ALA A 256 38.70 24.76 40.82
N GLY A 257 37.94 24.61 41.93
CA GLY A 257 36.91 25.53 42.43
C GLY A 257 35.60 25.64 41.62
N SER A 258 34.41 25.74 42.19
CA SER A 258 33.99 25.96 43.58
C SER A 258 32.48 25.69 43.66
N SER A 259 32.04 24.95 44.68
CA SER A 259 30.66 25.05 45.23
C SER A 259 30.65 26.12 46.32
N PRO A 260 29.53 26.84 46.52
CA PRO A 260 28.60 26.48 47.59
C PRO A 260 27.14 26.53 47.09
N GLY A 261 26.22 25.66 47.50
CA GLY A 261 25.88 25.33 48.87
C GLY A 261 24.56 26.04 49.23
N TYR A 262 23.44 25.34 49.11
CA TYR A 262 22.26 25.54 49.96
C TYR A 262 21.49 24.22 50.04
N ALA A 263 21.27 23.81 51.27
CA ALA A 263 20.42 22.70 51.66
C ALA A 263 18.97 23.15 51.61
N GLU A 264 18.07 22.30 51.14
CA GLU A 264 16.75 22.26 51.76
C GLU A 264 16.17 20.85 51.67
N ALA A 265 15.80 20.35 52.84
CA ALA A 265 15.27 19.03 53.08
C ALA A 265 13.77 19.02 52.79
N HIS A 266 13.33 18.13 51.89
CA HIS A 266 11.95 17.67 51.89
C HIS A 266 11.92 16.17 52.14
N SER A 267 11.70 15.86 53.41
CA SER A 267 11.19 14.60 53.94
C SER A 267 9.78 14.36 53.40
N SER A 268 9.54 13.20 52.77
CA SER A 268 8.22 12.57 52.62
C SER A 268 8.42 11.10 52.21
N THR A 269 8.43 10.23 53.21
CA THR A 269 7.84 8.89 53.24
C THR A 269 7.56 8.22 51.89
N VAL A 270 8.41 7.25 51.55
CA VAL A 270 8.08 6.18 50.59
C VAL A 270 7.24 5.16 51.35
N GLU A 271 5.93 5.15 51.11
CA GLU A 271 5.09 3.99 51.42
C GLU A 271 5.46 2.87 50.45
N GLU A 272 5.91 1.78 51.04
CA GLU A 272 6.31 0.52 50.43
C GLU A 272 5.09 -0.12 49.75
N MET A 273 5.06 -0.12 48.42
CA MET A 273 4.02 -0.78 47.64
C MET A 273 4.46 -2.24 47.40
N PRO A 274 3.66 -3.26 47.80
CA PRO A 274 4.07 -4.65 47.72
C PRO A 274 4.15 -5.11 46.26
N THR A 275 5.25 -5.79 45.94
CA THR A 275 5.48 -6.44 44.65
C THR A 275 4.47 -7.57 44.43
N PRO A 276 3.85 -7.69 43.24
CA PRO A 276 3.05 -8.87 42.92
C PRO A 276 3.99 -10.05 42.68
N VAL A 277 3.87 -11.06 43.54
CA VAL A 277 4.44 -12.39 43.32
C VAL A 277 3.71 -13.01 42.13
N HIS A 278 4.36 -13.05 40.96
CA HIS A 278 3.88 -13.87 39.84
C HIS A 278 4.32 -15.31 40.07
N ASP A 279 3.37 -16.07 40.62
CA ASP A 279 3.39 -17.53 40.71
C ASP A 279 3.34 -18.13 39.29
N TYR A 280 4.47 -18.65 38.80
CA TYR A 280 4.52 -19.47 37.59
C TYR A 280 4.03 -20.87 37.94
N ASN A 281 2.72 -21.03 38.04
CA ASN A 281 2.10 -22.32 38.24
C ASN A 281 1.63 -22.95 36.91
N ASN A 282 2.27 -24.07 36.66
CA ASN A 282 2.06 -25.04 35.61
C ASN A 282 0.61 -25.57 35.61
N HIS A 283 -0.13 -25.26 34.54
CA HIS A 283 -1.32 -26.03 34.16
C HIS A 283 -1.20 -26.52 32.72
N SER A 284 -0.54 -27.67 32.60
CA SER A 284 -0.73 -28.62 31.52
C SER A 284 -2.14 -29.20 31.63
N GLY A 285 -3.11 -28.56 30.99
CA GLY A 285 -4.50 -28.99 30.89
C GLY A 285 -4.86 -29.30 29.44
N VAL A 286 -4.73 -30.56 29.07
CA VAL A 286 -5.15 -31.13 27.79
C VAL A 286 -6.67 -31.00 27.67
N LEU A 287 -7.16 -30.11 26.80
CA LEU A 287 -8.52 -30.18 26.28
C LEU A 287 -8.43 -30.68 24.83
N GLN A 288 -8.66 -31.99 24.66
CA GLN A 288 -8.96 -32.59 23.37
C GLN A 288 -10.32 -32.05 22.90
N VAL A 289 -10.33 -31.09 21.99
CA VAL A 289 -11.49 -30.84 21.15
C VAL A 289 -11.29 -31.63 19.87
N ALA A 290 -11.95 -32.79 19.82
CA ALA A 290 -12.16 -33.55 18.61
C ALA A 290 -13.01 -32.71 17.64
N GLY A 291 -12.37 -32.19 16.60
CA GLY A 291 -13.00 -31.53 15.46
C GLY A 291 -12.17 -31.82 14.23
N GLY A 292 -12.51 -32.90 13.53
CA GLY A 292 -11.81 -33.34 12.32
C GLY A 292 -11.90 -32.28 11.22
N PHE A 293 -10.74 -31.79 10.79
CA PHE A 293 -10.59 -31.12 9.52
C PHE A 293 -10.43 -32.18 8.43
N PRO A 294 -11.33 -32.27 7.43
CA PRO A 294 -11.07 -33.10 6.27
C PRO A 294 -9.94 -32.47 5.46
N ALA A 295 -8.86 -33.25 5.31
CA ALA A 295 -7.87 -33.04 4.28
C ALA A 295 -8.52 -33.18 2.90
N ALA A 296 -8.62 -32.08 2.18
CA ALA A 296 -8.92 -32.00 0.75
C ALA A 296 -8.42 -30.63 0.29
N HIS A 297 -7.75 -30.41 -0.82
CA HIS A 297 -7.44 -31.26 -1.96
C HIS A 297 -6.26 -30.55 -2.67
N GLN A 298 -5.17 -31.26 -2.95
CA GLN A 298 -4.18 -30.78 -3.92
C GLN A 298 -4.88 -30.73 -5.29
N HIS A 299 -5.08 -29.52 -5.82
CA HIS A 299 -5.50 -29.39 -7.21
C HIS A 299 -4.29 -29.63 -8.13
N TYR A 300 -4.29 -30.84 -8.67
CA TYR A 300 -3.88 -31.22 -10.02
C TYR A 300 -3.72 -30.02 -10.99
N TYR A 301 -2.50 -29.87 -11.52
CA TYR A 301 -2.31 -29.27 -12.83
C TYR A 301 -2.77 -30.29 -13.88
N ALA A 302 -3.93 -30.08 -14.49
CA ALA A 302 -4.29 -30.76 -15.71
C ALA A 302 -3.67 -29.99 -16.88
N GLU A 303 -2.68 -30.61 -17.53
CA GLU A 303 -2.18 -30.19 -18.83
C GLU A 303 -3.35 -30.18 -19.83
N LEU A 304 -3.55 -29.05 -20.49
CA LEU A 304 -4.46 -28.95 -21.63
C LEU A 304 -3.75 -29.54 -22.87
N PRO A 305 -4.35 -30.50 -23.59
CA PRO A 305 -3.80 -30.95 -24.85
C PRO A 305 -3.91 -29.83 -25.90
N ALA A 306 -2.76 -29.54 -26.52
CA ALA A 306 -2.70 -28.90 -27.81
C ALA A 306 -3.32 -29.86 -28.84
N ASP A 307 -4.48 -29.50 -29.41
CA ASP A 307 -4.88 -29.86 -30.78
C ASP A 307 -6.35 -29.44 -31.03
N ALA A 308 -6.53 -28.31 -31.72
CA ALA A 308 -7.76 -28.01 -32.46
C ALA A 308 -7.49 -26.87 -33.47
N GLN A 309 -6.62 -27.13 -34.45
CA GLN A 309 -6.64 -26.36 -35.70
C GLN A 309 -7.86 -26.80 -36.53
N GLY A 310 -8.96 -26.07 -36.38
CA GLY A 310 -10.22 -26.32 -37.08
C GLY A 310 -10.62 -25.15 -38.00
N ARG A 311 -10.09 -25.17 -39.24
CA ARG A 311 -10.81 -24.88 -40.49
C ARG A 311 -11.67 -23.60 -40.55
N ALA A 312 -11.06 -22.52 -41.05
CA ALA A 312 -11.78 -21.35 -41.57
C ALA A 312 -12.60 -21.75 -42.81
N GLY A 313 -13.93 -21.62 -42.70
CA GLY A 313 -14.85 -21.69 -43.83
C GLY A 313 -14.88 -20.36 -44.58
N ALA A 314 -14.67 -20.41 -45.89
CA ALA A 314 -14.85 -19.29 -46.80
C ALA A 314 -16.34 -18.89 -46.85
N VAL A 315 -16.64 -17.62 -46.55
CA VAL A 315 -17.94 -17.01 -46.80
C VAL A 315 -17.89 -16.36 -48.19
N ALA A 316 -18.73 -16.86 -49.09
CA ALA A 316 -18.95 -16.31 -50.41
C ALA A 316 -19.75 -15.00 -50.33
N SER A 317 -19.29 -13.98 -51.06
CA SER A 317 -20.04 -12.75 -51.33
C SER A 317 -21.20 -13.03 -52.29
N PRO A 318 -22.42 -12.50 -52.03
CA PRO A 318 -23.44 -12.40 -53.05
C PRO A 318 -23.17 -11.17 -53.94
N GLN A 319 -23.14 -11.41 -55.25
CA GLN A 319 -23.35 -10.37 -56.26
C GLN A 319 -24.83 -10.03 -56.31
N THR A 320 -25.15 -8.74 -56.18
CA THR A 320 -26.24 -8.05 -56.90
C THR A 320 -25.91 -6.56 -56.93
#